data_AF-A0A1G9E7U8-F1
#
_entry.id   AF-A0A1G9E7U8-F1
#
_cell.length_a   1.000
_cell.length_b   1.000
_cell.length_c   1.000
_cell.angle_alpha   90.00
_cell.angle_beta   90.00
_cell.angle_gamma   90.00
#
_symmetry.space_group_name_H-M   'P 1'
#
loop_
_entity.id
_entity.type
_entity.pdbx_description
1 polymer ?
#
loop_
_entity_poly.entity_id
_entity_poly.type
_entity_poly.pdbx_seq_one_letter_code
_entity_poly.pdbx_strand_id
1 'polypeptide(L)'
;MTDKSPTPPDRPDPHLDPTDDTDEPAFDWMKPAPTAKSTASPAAGPAAKNDPLARATGTAATGTVATGTAAPSEAPTASQPESRADRKAAEAAATSHSDAGQSDAAPSEAVPSEEDVERRNAERRNAEREQAAKAKPVLPRVMQVLLAVFYPIILLVLAVRAVTSPLFLWVEYNRPGFPGDGYGFSADDRMTYGSYAVDYLSNWSGPRYLGDLVDQSGERLFKDGEVSHMADVKAVILSTFGAGTLLILLGLVAVIYLKRKHNGGVRRGLFAGSIVTLAIIIGLGTLAVLGWEQFFTDFHHIFFANGTWTFTLQDTLIRLFPGQFWMDAGIVIGALVLLASVLTLILTWPTRRRRGLGKKAGRSRDTTTDAGTDATAEAAPAAAGPAGSTVTEAEGTAHTRHTV
;
A
#
# COMPACT_ATOMS: atom_id res chain seq x y z
N MET A 1 -9.94 -23.46 58.63
CA MET A 1 -8.98 -24.58 58.82
C MET A 1 -7.74 -24.28 58.00
N THR A 2 -6.58 -24.79 58.39
CA THR A 2 -5.37 -24.73 57.57
C THR A 2 -5.46 -25.75 56.45
N ASP A 3 -5.15 -25.34 55.23
CA ASP A 3 -4.49 -26.25 54.29
C ASP A 3 -3.36 -25.50 53.57
N LYS A 4 -2.27 -26.20 53.30
CA LYS A 4 -1.05 -25.69 52.66
C LYS A 4 -0.57 -26.75 51.68
N SER A 5 -1.21 -26.84 50.51
CA SER A 5 -0.69 -27.62 49.40
C SER A 5 0.70 -27.10 49.00
N PRO A 6 1.78 -27.89 49.10
CA PRO A 6 3.10 -27.46 48.67
C PRO A 6 3.17 -27.45 47.14
N THR A 7 3.74 -26.40 46.57
CA THR A 7 4.15 -26.38 45.16
C THR A 7 5.19 -27.49 44.92
N PRO A 8 5.07 -28.31 43.87
CA PRO A 8 6.13 -29.24 43.49
C PRO A 8 7.44 -28.47 43.20
N PRO A 9 8.60 -28.92 43.69
CA PRO A 9 9.86 -28.18 43.54
C PRO A 9 10.41 -28.19 42.10
N ASP A 10 9.98 -29.15 41.28
CA ASP A 10 10.49 -29.40 39.94
C ASP A 10 9.50 -29.00 38.83
N ARG A 11 9.01 -27.75 38.86
CA ARG A 11 8.42 -27.12 37.65
C ARG A 11 9.54 -26.39 36.92
N PRO A 12 9.94 -26.80 35.71
CA PRO A 12 10.83 -25.98 34.89
C PRO A 12 10.16 -24.64 34.61
N ASP A 13 10.87 -23.54 34.86
CA ASP A 13 10.52 -22.25 34.27
C ASP A 13 10.58 -22.40 32.73
N PRO A 14 9.68 -21.74 31.98
CA PRO A 14 9.72 -21.80 30.52
C PRO A 14 11.06 -21.27 30.01
N HIS A 15 11.71 -22.02 29.12
CA HIS A 15 13.00 -21.66 28.54
C HIS A 15 12.82 -20.52 27.53
N LEU A 16 12.80 -19.28 28.02
CA LEU A 16 12.63 -18.07 27.22
C LEU A 16 13.98 -17.57 26.65
N ASP A 17 14.79 -18.48 26.12
CA ASP A 17 16.01 -18.11 25.38
C ASP A 17 15.69 -17.97 23.88
N PRO A 18 15.76 -16.75 23.30
CA PRO A 18 15.46 -16.52 21.88
C PRO A 18 16.59 -16.98 20.94
N THR A 19 17.61 -17.67 21.44
CA THR A 19 18.71 -18.24 20.62
C THR A 19 18.60 -19.74 20.38
N ASP A 20 17.64 -20.41 21.03
CA ASP A 20 17.31 -21.84 20.85
C ASP A 20 16.12 -22.05 19.86
N ASP A 21 15.73 -21.00 19.12
CA ASP A 21 14.65 -21.02 18.12
C ASP A 21 15.08 -21.89 16.93
N THR A 22 14.57 -23.12 16.86
CA THR A 22 15.03 -24.15 15.92
C THR A 22 14.66 -23.83 14.47
N ASP A 23 15.46 -24.33 13.52
CA ASP A 23 15.18 -24.27 12.05
C ASP A 23 13.93 -25.10 11.62
N GLU A 24 12.97 -25.35 12.51
CA GLU A 24 11.68 -25.95 12.14
C GLU A 24 10.86 -24.95 11.32
N PRO A 25 10.29 -25.36 10.16
CA PRO A 25 9.50 -24.46 9.35
C PRO A 25 8.21 -24.09 10.08
N ALA A 26 8.11 -22.82 10.50
CA ALA A 26 7.01 -22.19 11.24
C ALA A 26 5.57 -22.50 10.75
N PHE A 27 5.45 -22.99 9.51
CA PHE A 27 4.21 -23.29 8.82
C PHE A 27 4.18 -24.69 8.18
N ASP A 28 4.85 -25.70 8.76
CA ASP A 28 4.76 -27.10 8.28
C ASP A 28 3.29 -27.56 8.10
N TRP A 29 2.43 -27.07 8.99
CA TRP A 29 0.99 -27.29 9.02
C TRP A 29 0.18 -26.58 7.92
N MET A 30 0.76 -25.61 7.19
CA MET A 30 0.13 -25.01 6.01
C MET A 30 0.30 -25.85 4.74
N LYS A 31 1.18 -26.88 4.76
CA LYS A 31 1.39 -27.76 3.62
C LYS A 31 0.10 -28.52 3.31
N PRO A 32 -0.39 -28.52 2.06
CA PRO A 32 -1.58 -29.27 1.70
C PRO A 32 -1.31 -30.76 1.91
N ALA A 33 -2.13 -31.40 2.75
CA ALA A 33 -1.98 -32.82 3.07
C ALA A 33 -1.87 -33.65 1.78
N PRO A 34 -0.82 -34.49 1.61
CA PRO A 34 -0.61 -35.23 0.38
C PRO A 34 -1.83 -36.11 0.10
N THR A 35 -2.40 -36.00 -1.09
CA THR A 35 -3.63 -36.72 -1.45
C THR A 35 -3.39 -38.23 -1.39
N ALA A 36 -3.87 -38.84 -0.31
CA ALA A 36 -3.61 -40.23 0.03
C ALA A 36 -4.27 -41.17 -0.99
N LYS A 37 -3.52 -41.51 -2.05
CA LYS A 37 -3.89 -42.57 -2.98
C LYS A 37 -3.94 -43.87 -2.19
N SER A 38 -5.16 -44.41 -2.00
CA SER A 38 -5.36 -45.70 -1.37
C SER A 38 -4.76 -46.81 -2.24
N THR A 39 -3.54 -47.22 -1.90
CA THR A 39 -2.88 -48.41 -2.42
C THR A 39 -2.81 -49.43 -1.30
N ALA A 40 -3.56 -50.52 -1.44
CA ALA A 40 -3.70 -51.52 -0.39
C ALA A 40 -2.36 -52.21 -0.04
N SER A 41 -2.17 -52.46 1.24
CA SER A 41 -1.08 -53.29 1.76
C SER A 41 -1.40 -54.79 1.59
N PRO A 42 -0.41 -55.61 1.25
CA PRO A 42 -0.26 -56.95 1.78
C PRO A 42 0.93 -57.05 2.76
N ALA A 43 0.87 -58.01 3.69
CA ALA A 43 1.76 -58.10 4.86
C ALA A 43 2.76 -59.27 4.82
N ALA A 44 3.53 -59.42 5.91
CA ALA A 44 4.63 -60.38 6.18
C ALA A 44 5.93 -60.12 5.37
N GLY A 45 7.14 -60.43 5.89
CA GLY A 45 7.52 -60.98 7.20
C GLY A 45 9.04 -60.77 7.49
N PRO A 46 9.54 -61.10 8.70
CA PRO A 46 10.82 -60.55 9.21
C PRO A 46 12.03 -61.50 9.20
N ALA A 47 13.26 -60.97 9.03
CA ALA A 47 14.51 -61.60 9.52
C ALA A 47 15.76 -60.68 9.54
N ALA A 48 16.65 -60.95 10.52
CA ALA A 48 18.12 -60.86 10.50
C ALA A 48 18.90 -59.53 10.21
N LYS A 49 19.42 -58.95 11.31
CA LYS A 49 20.83 -58.59 11.59
C LYS A 49 21.85 -58.53 10.43
N ASN A 50 22.69 -57.49 10.40
CA ASN A 50 24.13 -57.59 10.76
C ASN A 50 24.86 -56.21 10.79
N ASP A 51 25.80 -56.10 11.73
CA ASP A 51 26.84 -55.07 11.92
C ASP A 51 28.23 -55.72 11.61
N PRO A 52 29.42 -55.06 11.65
CA PRO A 52 29.74 -53.62 11.69
C PRO A 52 30.99 -53.21 10.82
N LEU A 53 31.51 -51.99 11.04
CA LEU A 53 32.95 -51.63 11.22
C LEU A 53 33.91 -51.31 10.03
N ALA A 54 34.16 -50.01 9.79
CA ALA A 54 35.45 -49.36 9.37
C ALA A 54 35.30 -47.81 9.43
N ARG A 55 36.24 -46.91 9.80
CA ARG A 55 37.64 -46.88 10.31
C ARG A 55 38.82 -46.67 9.32
N ALA A 56 39.10 -45.41 8.96
CA ALA A 56 40.43 -44.79 8.73
C ALA A 56 40.31 -43.25 8.96
N THR A 57 41.24 -42.37 9.41
CA THR A 57 42.69 -42.31 9.76
C THR A 57 43.68 -41.77 8.71
N GLY A 58 44.11 -40.50 8.89
CA GLY A 58 45.20 -39.78 8.16
C GLY A 58 44.95 -38.26 8.13
N THR A 59 45.54 -37.41 8.98
CA THR A 59 46.95 -36.92 9.02
C THR A 59 47.29 -36.06 7.77
N ALA A 60 47.42 -34.72 7.75
CA ALA A 60 47.94 -33.65 8.63
C ALA A 60 49.36 -33.15 8.28
N ALA A 61 49.47 -31.87 7.86
CA ALA A 61 50.65 -30.97 7.84
C ALA A 61 50.11 -29.54 7.53
N THR A 62 50.44 -28.39 8.16
CA THR A 62 51.66 -27.77 8.75
C THR A 62 52.64 -27.15 7.75
N GLY A 63 52.71 -25.82 7.74
CA GLY A 63 53.72 -24.96 7.08
C GLY A 63 53.63 -23.54 7.66
N THR A 64 54.76 -22.84 7.84
CA THR A 64 54.86 -21.71 8.80
C THR A 64 55.91 -20.67 8.37
N VAL A 65 55.89 -19.47 9.00
CA VAL A 65 56.89 -18.37 8.91
C VAL A 65 56.77 -17.60 7.55
N ALA A 66 57.00 -16.29 7.43
CA ALA A 66 57.76 -15.34 8.23
C ALA A 66 57.16 -13.92 8.37
N THR A 67 57.62 -13.17 9.38
CA THR A 67 57.51 -11.72 9.51
C THR A 67 58.78 -11.02 9.00
N GLY A 68 58.68 -9.74 8.60
CA GLY A 68 59.83 -8.92 8.21
C GLY A 68 59.46 -7.45 8.03
N THR A 69 60.21 -6.54 8.69
CA THR A 69 59.90 -5.10 8.77
C THR A 69 61.01 -4.27 8.12
N ALA A 70 60.68 -3.36 7.20
CA ALA A 70 61.44 -2.12 6.94
C ALA A 70 60.68 -1.14 6.01
N ALA A 71 60.95 0.15 6.22
CA ALA A 71 60.68 1.30 5.34
C ALA A 71 61.85 2.30 5.57
N PRO A 72 61.99 3.46 4.88
CA PRO A 72 61.17 4.03 3.80
C PRO A 72 61.99 4.46 2.55
N SER A 73 61.33 5.10 1.58
CA SER A 73 61.97 6.04 0.63
C SER A 73 60.93 7.05 0.07
N GLU A 74 61.36 8.10 -0.60
CA GLU A 74 60.64 9.38 -0.67
C GLU A 74 59.93 9.72 -2.00
N ALA A 75 58.71 10.26 -1.87
CA ALA A 75 58.14 11.36 -2.69
C ALA A 75 57.85 11.08 -4.21
N PRO A 76 57.26 12.03 -4.97
CA PRO A 76 55.81 11.96 -5.17
C PRO A 76 55.31 12.16 -6.63
N THR A 77 54.22 11.48 -7.01
CA THR A 77 53.58 11.66 -8.33
C THR A 77 52.05 11.68 -8.30
N ALA A 78 51.51 12.88 -8.58
CA ALA A 78 50.19 13.24 -9.10
C ALA A 78 49.02 12.20 -9.01
N SER A 79 48.07 12.49 -8.11
CA SER A 79 46.71 11.92 -8.14
C SER A 79 45.97 12.28 -9.43
N GLN A 80 45.26 11.33 -10.05
CA GLN A 80 44.27 11.66 -11.09
C GLN A 80 42.88 11.94 -10.49
N PRO A 81 42.03 12.79 -11.10
CA PRO A 81 40.75 13.16 -10.51
C PRO A 81 39.60 12.23 -10.93
N GLU A 82 39.05 11.47 -9.98
CA GLU A 82 37.92 10.55 -10.18
C GLU A 82 36.54 11.22 -10.12
N SER A 83 36.39 12.43 -10.68
CA SER A 83 35.07 13.06 -10.84
C SER A 83 34.91 13.87 -12.11
N ARG A 84 33.66 13.92 -12.58
CA ARG A 84 33.21 14.85 -13.63
C ARG A 84 33.19 16.31 -13.13
N ALA A 85 33.16 16.52 -11.82
CA ALA A 85 33.31 17.84 -11.22
C ALA A 85 34.75 18.35 -11.32
N ASP A 86 35.71 17.56 -10.84
CA ASP A 86 37.14 17.92 -10.77
C ASP A 86 37.74 18.19 -12.16
N ARG A 87 37.32 17.41 -13.17
CA ARG A 87 37.72 17.63 -14.56
C ARG A 87 37.33 19.02 -15.07
N LYS A 88 36.18 19.54 -14.64
CA LYS A 88 35.70 20.89 -14.97
C LYS A 88 36.41 21.98 -14.15
N ALA A 89 36.89 21.66 -12.95
CA ALA A 89 37.73 22.57 -12.16
C ALA A 89 39.15 22.70 -12.76
N ALA A 90 39.74 21.59 -13.22
CA ALA A 90 41.02 21.58 -13.93
C ALA A 90 40.94 22.34 -15.28
N GLU A 91 39.85 22.14 -16.03
CA GLU A 91 39.57 22.84 -17.29
C GLU A 91 39.41 24.36 -17.09
N ALA A 92 38.91 24.81 -15.93
CA ALA A 92 38.84 26.23 -15.56
C ALA A 92 40.18 26.82 -15.05
N ALA A 93 41.13 25.97 -14.62
CA ALA A 93 42.46 26.41 -14.21
C ALA A 93 43.44 26.49 -15.40
N ALA A 94 43.25 25.66 -16.43
CA ALA A 94 44.11 25.59 -17.61
C ALA A 94 44.01 26.81 -18.55
N THR A 95 42.96 27.64 -18.42
CA THR A 95 42.72 28.82 -19.27
C THR A 95 43.41 30.10 -18.76
N SER A 96 44.45 29.98 -17.92
CA SER A 96 45.23 31.10 -17.42
C SER A 96 46.73 30.81 -17.54
N HIS A 97 47.35 31.35 -18.61
CA HIS A 97 48.79 31.65 -18.83
C HIS A 97 49.22 31.54 -20.32
N SER A 98 48.56 32.31 -21.19
CA SER A 98 49.14 32.96 -22.37
C SER A 98 48.23 34.16 -22.71
N ASP A 99 48.70 35.28 -23.27
CA ASP A 99 50.00 35.59 -23.90
C ASP A 99 50.55 36.95 -23.38
N ALA A 100 51.83 37.23 -23.62
CA ALA A 100 52.52 38.42 -23.10
C ALA A 100 53.35 39.14 -24.18
N GLY A 101 52.70 39.99 -24.98
CA GLY A 101 53.44 40.95 -25.81
C GLY A 101 52.82 41.39 -27.14
N GLN A 102 51.66 42.03 -27.12
CA GLN A 102 51.29 42.93 -28.23
C GLN A 102 50.58 44.18 -27.71
N SER A 103 51.10 45.35 -28.06
CA SER A 103 50.50 46.65 -27.72
C SER A 103 49.55 47.08 -28.83
N ASP A 104 48.26 46.91 -28.61
CA ASP A 104 47.23 47.55 -29.43
C ASP A 104 46.19 48.25 -28.54
N ALA A 105 45.56 49.29 -29.08
CA ALA A 105 44.82 50.25 -28.27
C ALA A 105 43.53 49.65 -27.68
N ALA A 106 43.48 49.52 -26.35
CA ALA A 106 42.24 49.17 -25.66
C ALA A 106 41.17 50.24 -25.94
N PRO A 107 39.99 49.87 -26.49
CA PRO A 107 38.85 50.77 -26.41
C PRO A 107 38.52 50.97 -24.92
N SER A 108 38.31 52.21 -24.51
CA SER A 108 37.92 52.52 -23.14
C SER A 108 36.57 51.85 -22.84
N GLU A 109 36.58 50.69 -22.17
CA GLU A 109 35.39 50.14 -21.55
C GLU A 109 34.89 51.14 -20.51
N ALA A 110 33.90 51.94 -20.91
CA ALA A 110 33.30 52.94 -20.04
C ALA A 110 32.75 52.21 -18.81
N VAL A 111 33.22 52.61 -17.62
CA VAL A 111 32.62 52.20 -16.35
C VAL A 111 31.12 52.46 -16.47
N PRO A 112 30.26 51.42 -16.44
CA PRO A 112 28.86 51.63 -16.79
C PRO A 112 28.22 52.64 -15.85
N SER A 113 27.39 53.53 -16.38
CA SER A 113 26.73 54.53 -15.55
C SER A 113 25.89 53.85 -14.46
N GLU A 114 25.66 54.53 -13.33
CA GLU A 114 24.79 53.99 -12.29
C GLU A 114 23.39 53.69 -12.85
N GLU A 115 22.92 54.48 -13.82
CA GLU A 115 21.70 54.24 -14.61
C GLU A 115 21.77 52.93 -15.42
N ASP A 116 22.88 52.62 -16.12
CA ASP A 116 23.06 51.36 -16.85
C ASP A 116 23.10 50.14 -15.91
N VAL A 117 23.58 50.31 -14.68
CA VAL A 117 23.60 49.27 -13.65
C VAL A 117 22.20 49.08 -13.06
N GLU A 118 21.51 50.16 -12.70
CA GLU A 118 20.10 50.16 -12.26
C GLU A 118 19.17 49.54 -13.30
N ARG A 119 19.33 49.92 -14.57
CA ARG A 119 18.51 49.47 -15.71
C ARG A 119 18.67 47.97 -15.94
N ARG A 120 19.90 47.44 -15.97
CA ARG A 120 20.15 45.99 -16.04
C ARG A 120 19.68 45.25 -14.78
N ASN A 121 19.75 45.85 -13.59
CA ASN A 121 19.17 45.28 -12.37
C ASN A 121 17.63 45.29 -12.40
N ALA A 122 16.98 46.30 -13.01
CA ALA A 122 15.53 46.34 -13.20
C ALA A 122 15.08 45.31 -14.25
N GLU A 123 15.79 45.18 -15.37
CA GLU A 123 15.57 44.16 -16.39
C GLU A 123 15.74 42.74 -15.84
N ARG A 124 16.78 42.47 -15.04
CA ARG A 124 16.96 41.17 -14.37
C ARG A 124 15.81 40.88 -13.40
N ARG A 125 15.43 41.84 -12.53
CA ARG A 125 14.26 41.70 -11.64
C ARG A 125 12.95 41.48 -12.41
N ASN A 126 12.81 42.07 -13.60
CA ASN A 126 11.65 41.85 -14.46
C ASN A 126 11.67 40.44 -15.10
N ALA A 127 12.82 39.99 -15.59
CA ALA A 127 13.00 38.63 -16.11
C ALA A 127 12.80 37.55 -15.04
N GLU A 128 13.28 37.78 -13.81
CA GLU A 128 13.03 36.93 -12.64
C GLU A 128 11.52 36.84 -12.32
N ARG A 129 10.80 37.98 -12.33
CA ARG A 129 9.34 38.03 -12.16
C ARG A 129 8.60 37.31 -13.30
N GLU A 130 9.04 37.49 -14.54
CA GLU A 130 8.42 36.85 -15.70
C GLU A 130 8.69 35.33 -15.72
N GLN A 131 9.87 34.88 -15.30
CA GLN A 131 10.19 33.47 -15.07
C GLN A 131 9.35 32.87 -13.94
N ALA A 132 9.17 33.59 -12.83
CA ALA A 132 8.28 33.18 -11.74
C ALA A 132 6.80 33.10 -12.20
N ALA A 133 6.34 34.01 -13.05
CA ALA A 133 5.01 33.95 -13.67
C ALA A 133 4.86 32.81 -14.71
N LYS A 134 5.94 32.47 -15.43
CA LYS A 134 6.02 31.34 -16.36
C LYS A 134 6.19 29.98 -15.66
N ALA A 135 6.53 29.96 -14.37
CA ALA A 135 6.70 28.74 -13.58
C ALA A 135 5.36 28.01 -13.42
N LYS A 136 5.22 26.87 -14.13
CA LYS A 136 4.02 26.02 -14.06
C LYS A 136 3.78 25.61 -12.60
N PRO A 137 2.57 25.82 -12.04
CA PRO A 137 2.33 25.66 -10.62
C PRO A 137 2.65 24.22 -10.18
N VAL A 138 3.61 24.10 -9.27
CA VAL A 138 4.14 22.81 -8.80
C VAL A 138 3.13 22.08 -7.92
N LEU A 139 2.37 22.82 -7.10
CA LEU A 139 1.40 22.27 -6.15
C LEU A 139 0.33 21.34 -6.78
N PRO A 140 -0.33 21.68 -7.91
CA PRO A 140 -1.17 20.73 -8.65
C PRO A 140 -0.47 19.44 -9.11
N ARG A 141 0.85 19.45 -9.36
CA ARG A 141 1.60 18.22 -9.69
C ARG A 141 1.87 17.39 -8.44
N VAL A 142 2.33 18.02 -7.36
CA VAL A 142 2.52 17.37 -6.05
C VAL A 142 1.23 16.71 -5.59
N MET A 143 0.09 17.40 -5.65
CA MET A 143 -1.22 16.85 -5.30
C MET A 143 -1.68 15.71 -6.22
N GLN A 144 -1.20 15.63 -7.47
CA GLN A 144 -1.45 14.48 -8.36
C GLN A 144 -0.57 13.28 -8.01
N VAL A 145 0.69 13.50 -7.58
CA VAL A 145 1.60 12.44 -7.12
C VAL A 145 1.14 11.90 -5.77
N LEU A 146 0.82 12.76 -4.79
CA LEU A 146 0.27 12.35 -3.50
C LEU A 146 -1.01 11.51 -3.68
N LEU A 147 -1.94 11.94 -4.54
CA LEU A 147 -3.15 11.15 -4.83
C LEU A 147 -2.83 9.80 -5.49
N ALA A 148 -1.79 9.71 -6.32
CA ALA A 148 -1.35 8.46 -6.94
C ALA A 148 -0.66 7.51 -5.94
N VAL A 149 0.06 8.04 -4.94
CA VAL A 149 0.75 7.28 -3.89
C VAL A 149 -0.21 6.83 -2.78
N PHE A 150 -1.17 7.67 -2.38
CA PHE A 150 -2.15 7.31 -1.36
C PHE A 150 -3.13 6.24 -1.87
N TYR A 151 -3.46 6.24 -3.16
CA TYR A 151 -4.44 5.33 -3.76
C TYR A 151 -4.19 3.83 -3.52
N PRO A 152 -3.00 3.24 -3.80
CA PRO A 152 -2.73 1.83 -3.49
C PRO A 152 -2.88 1.51 -2.00
N ILE A 153 -2.36 2.40 -1.13
CA ILE A 153 -2.38 2.19 0.33
C ILE A 153 -3.83 2.22 0.84
N ILE A 154 -4.64 3.19 0.39
CA ILE A 154 -6.05 3.30 0.75
C ILE A 154 -6.83 2.06 0.29
N LEU A 155 -6.61 1.57 -0.94
CA LEU A 155 -7.26 0.34 -1.40
C LEU A 155 -6.85 -0.88 -0.57
N LEU A 156 -5.56 -1.03 -0.24
CA LEU A 156 -5.08 -2.14 0.57
C LEU A 156 -5.68 -2.11 1.98
N VAL A 157 -5.70 -0.94 2.64
CA VAL A 157 -6.32 -0.79 3.98
C VAL A 157 -7.82 -1.09 3.96
N LEU A 158 -8.54 -0.64 2.92
CA LEU A 158 -9.97 -0.94 2.77
C LEU A 158 -10.23 -2.43 2.48
N ALA A 159 -9.34 -3.10 1.75
CA ALA A 159 -9.43 -4.54 1.48
C ALA A 159 -9.11 -5.38 2.73
N VAL A 160 -8.06 -5.02 3.49
CA VAL A 160 -7.76 -5.60 4.81
C VAL A 160 -8.96 -5.43 5.74
N ARG A 161 -9.52 -4.21 5.84
CA ARG A 161 -10.71 -3.94 6.66
C ARG A 161 -11.95 -4.75 6.24
N ALA A 162 -12.04 -5.19 4.99
CA ALA A 162 -13.12 -6.06 4.53
C ALA A 162 -12.93 -7.52 5.00
N VAL A 163 -11.71 -8.08 4.92
CA VAL A 163 -11.45 -9.45 5.38
C VAL A 163 -11.33 -9.57 6.91
N THR A 164 -10.84 -8.54 7.61
CA THR A 164 -10.91 -8.47 9.08
C THR A 164 -12.31 -8.00 9.53
N SER A 165 -13.35 -8.75 9.16
CA SER A 165 -14.74 -8.45 9.52
C SER A 165 -15.55 -9.71 9.83
N PRO A 166 -16.56 -9.63 10.72
CA PRO A 166 -17.45 -10.76 11.01
C PRO A 166 -18.17 -11.29 9.77
N LEU A 167 -18.43 -10.44 8.77
CA LEU A 167 -19.04 -10.87 7.50
C LEU A 167 -18.09 -11.75 6.69
N PHE A 168 -16.80 -11.43 6.62
CA PHE A 168 -15.83 -12.29 5.94
C PHE A 168 -15.64 -13.61 6.68
N LEU A 169 -15.48 -13.57 8.01
CA LEU A 169 -15.42 -14.79 8.84
C LEU A 169 -16.62 -15.71 8.61
N TRP A 170 -17.83 -15.13 8.58
CA TRP A 170 -19.05 -15.87 8.33
C TRP A 170 -19.08 -16.47 6.92
N VAL A 171 -18.74 -15.70 5.88
CA VAL A 171 -18.68 -16.19 4.49
C VAL A 171 -17.68 -17.33 4.36
N GLU A 172 -16.50 -17.20 4.97
CA GLU A 172 -15.39 -18.15 4.83
C GLU A 172 -15.73 -19.49 5.49
N TYR A 173 -16.23 -19.49 6.72
CA TYR A 173 -16.69 -20.72 7.38
C TYR A 173 -17.93 -21.37 6.74
N ASN A 174 -18.76 -20.61 6.00
CA ASN A 174 -19.94 -21.14 5.31
C ASN A 174 -19.67 -21.52 3.84
N ARG A 175 -18.45 -21.34 3.31
CA ARG A 175 -18.17 -21.66 1.90
C ARG A 175 -17.95 -23.16 1.68
N PRO A 176 -18.42 -23.74 0.56
CA PRO A 176 -18.17 -25.15 0.25
C PRO A 176 -16.67 -25.47 0.19
N GLY A 177 -16.25 -26.51 0.92
CA GLY A 177 -14.88 -27.03 0.91
C GLY A 177 -13.92 -26.39 1.90
N PHE A 178 -14.37 -25.50 2.78
CA PHE A 178 -13.54 -25.01 3.89
C PHE A 178 -13.15 -26.15 4.86
N PRO A 179 -11.89 -26.25 5.32
CA PRO A 179 -11.45 -27.36 6.18
C PRO A 179 -12.08 -27.28 7.58
N GLY A 180 -12.62 -28.40 8.07
CA GLY A 180 -13.03 -28.58 9.46
C GLY A 180 -11.83 -28.64 10.42
N ASP A 181 -12.10 -28.55 11.73
CA ASP A 181 -11.06 -28.75 12.75
C ASP A 181 -10.87 -30.25 13.04
N GLY A 182 -9.62 -30.72 12.98
CA GLY A 182 -9.25 -32.09 13.35
C GLY A 182 -9.19 -32.34 14.86
N TYR A 183 -9.20 -31.28 15.67
CA TYR A 183 -9.01 -31.32 17.12
C TYR A 183 -10.31 -31.07 17.93
N GLY A 184 -11.46 -31.05 17.26
CA GLY A 184 -12.77 -31.22 17.91
C GLY A 184 -13.70 -30.00 18.01
N PHE A 185 -13.31 -28.81 17.54
CA PHE A 185 -14.26 -27.70 17.44
C PHE A 185 -15.28 -27.95 16.32
N SER A 186 -16.57 -27.79 16.61
CA SER A 186 -17.60 -27.74 15.58
C SER A 186 -17.51 -26.45 14.74
N ALA A 187 -18.25 -26.38 13.63
CA ALA A 187 -18.37 -25.14 12.86
C ALA A 187 -18.94 -23.98 13.70
N ASP A 188 -19.87 -24.28 14.63
CA ASP A 188 -20.50 -23.29 15.52
C ASP A 188 -19.56 -22.83 16.64
N ASP A 189 -18.75 -23.74 17.20
CA ASP A 189 -17.64 -23.39 18.12
C ASP A 189 -16.67 -22.44 17.43
N ARG A 190 -16.20 -22.78 16.21
CA ARG A 190 -15.26 -21.95 15.45
C ARG A 190 -15.86 -20.60 15.08
N MET A 191 -17.13 -20.55 14.70
CA MET A 191 -17.86 -19.30 14.46
C MET A 191 -17.89 -18.42 15.71
N THR A 192 -18.18 -19.01 16.86
CA THR A 192 -18.29 -18.32 18.16
C THR A 192 -16.94 -17.79 18.63
N TYR A 193 -15.94 -18.68 18.76
CA TYR A 193 -14.60 -18.33 19.24
C TYR A 193 -13.84 -17.42 18.25
N GLY A 194 -13.99 -17.66 16.95
CA GLY A 194 -13.44 -16.80 15.90
C GLY A 194 -14.07 -15.40 15.89
N SER A 195 -15.36 -15.27 16.22
CA SER A 195 -16.03 -13.97 16.32
C SER A 195 -15.47 -13.11 17.44
N TYR A 196 -15.13 -13.70 18.61
CA TYR A 196 -14.43 -12.96 19.68
C TYR A 196 -13.05 -12.48 19.22
N ALA A 197 -12.26 -13.33 18.55
CA ALA A 197 -10.95 -12.94 18.03
C ALA A 197 -11.04 -11.82 16.96
N VAL A 198 -12.05 -11.85 16.08
CA VAL A 198 -12.26 -10.80 15.07
C VAL A 198 -12.82 -9.51 15.67
N ASP A 199 -13.74 -9.57 16.64
CA ASP A 199 -14.22 -8.38 17.36
C ASP A 199 -13.07 -7.68 18.12
N TYR A 200 -12.20 -8.48 18.75
CA TYR A 200 -11.04 -7.98 19.49
C TYR A 200 -10.14 -7.06 18.66
N LEU A 201 -9.98 -7.29 17.36
CA LEU A 201 -9.18 -6.44 16.47
C LEU A 201 -9.72 -5.00 16.32
N SER A 202 -10.97 -4.74 16.69
CA SER A 202 -11.64 -3.44 16.52
C SER A 202 -12.30 -2.87 17.77
N ASN A 203 -12.55 -3.68 18.81
CA ASN A 203 -13.09 -3.22 20.08
C ASN A 203 -12.03 -2.48 20.94
N TRP A 204 -12.47 -1.81 22.02
CA TRP A 204 -11.58 -1.03 22.90
C TRP A 204 -11.01 -1.82 24.09
N SER A 205 -11.15 -3.16 24.09
CA SER A 205 -10.79 -4.02 25.21
C SER A 205 -9.30 -4.38 25.23
N GLY A 206 -8.72 -4.56 26.42
CA GLY A 206 -7.36 -5.08 26.62
C GLY A 206 -7.26 -6.61 26.42
N PRO A 207 -6.05 -7.20 26.44
CA PRO A 207 -5.82 -8.61 26.08
C PRO A 207 -6.63 -9.64 26.89
N ARG A 208 -7.02 -9.30 28.13
CA ARG A 208 -7.97 -10.07 28.95
C ARG A 208 -9.28 -10.43 28.25
N TYR A 209 -9.72 -9.66 27.26
CA TYR A 209 -10.90 -9.98 26.45
C TYR A 209 -10.82 -11.33 25.75
N LEU A 210 -9.61 -11.79 25.39
CA LEU A 210 -9.36 -13.15 24.90
C LEU A 210 -8.78 -14.05 26.01
N GLY A 211 -7.89 -13.52 26.86
CA GLY A 211 -7.22 -14.29 27.90
C GLY A 211 -8.09 -14.78 29.07
N ASP A 212 -9.26 -14.18 29.28
CA ASP A 212 -10.26 -14.58 30.27
C ASP A 212 -11.38 -15.46 29.65
N LEU A 213 -11.33 -15.77 28.34
CA LEU A 213 -12.28 -16.70 27.71
C LEU A 213 -11.97 -18.15 28.10
N VAL A 214 -13.03 -18.93 28.29
CA VAL A 214 -12.97 -20.37 28.60
C VAL A 214 -13.79 -21.19 27.60
N ASP A 215 -13.44 -22.45 27.46
CA ASP A 215 -14.15 -23.42 26.62
C ASP A 215 -15.29 -24.12 27.38
N GLN A 216 -15.87 -25.18 26.77
CA GLN A 216 -16.96 -25.96 27.38
C GLN A 216 -16.53 -26.77 28.62
N SER A 217 -15.23 -26.99 28.85
CA SER A 217 -14.68 -27.66 30.04
C SER A 217 -14.38 -26.68 31.19
N GLY A 218 -14.26 -25.38 30.87
CA GLY A 218 -13.85 -24.34 31.81
C GLY A 218 -12.34 -24.06 31.79
N GLU A 219 -11.57 -24.71 30.91
CA GLU A 219 -10.17 -24.36 30.66
C GLU A 219 -10.05 -23.12 29.76
N ARG A 220 -8.89 -22.43 29.81
CA ARG A 220 -8.68 -21.19 29.05
C ARG A 220 -8.65 -21.47 27.56
N LEU A 221 -9.50 -20.77 26.81
CA LEU A 221 -9.68 -20.96 25.38
C LEU A 221 -8.43 -20.58 24.56
N PHE A 222 -7.67 -19.59 25.02
CA PHE A 222 -6.41 -19.15 24.41
C PHE A 222 -5.26 -19.18 25.42
N LYS A 223 -4.10 -19.66 24.99
CA LYS A 223 -2.83 -19.61 25.74
C LYS A 223 -2.28 -18.19 25.76
N ASP A 224 -1.42 -17.88 26.74
CA ASP A 224 -0.89 -16.52 26.92
C ASP A 224 -0.07 -16.02 25.71
N GLY A 225 0.62 -16.91 24.99
CA GLY A 225 1.29 -16.58 23.73
C GLY A 225 0.32 -16.14 22.63
N GLU A 226 -0.79 -16.85 22.44
CA GLU A 226 -1.84 -16.50 21.47
C GLU A 226 -2.51 -15.16 21.82
N VAL A 227 -2.74 -14.92 23.11
CA VAL A 227 -3.30 -13.66 23.64
C VAL A 227 -2.33 -12.49 23.44
N SER A 228 -1.02 -12.71 23.64
CA SER A 228 0.01 -11.70 23.37
C SER A 228 0.10 -11.39 21.88
N HIS A 229 0.17 -12.42 21.03
CA HIS A 229 0.19 -12.25 19.58
C HIS A 229 -1.04 -11.49 19.07
N MET A 230 -2.24 -11.84 19.53
CA MET A 230 -3.46 -11.11 19.16
C MET A 230 -3.44 -9.64 19.61
N ALA A 231 -2.74 -9.29 20.70
CA ALA A 231 -2.55 -7.90 21.11
C ALA A 231 -1.61 -7.14 20.16
N ASP A 232 -0.53 -7.77 19.68
CA ASP A 232 0.35 -7.21 18.66
C ASP A 232 -0.38 -7.04 17.31
N VAL A 233 -1.11 -8.06 16.86
CA VAL A 233 -1.96 -8.00 15.65
C VAL A 233 -2.97 -6.86 15.77
N LYS A 234 -3.61 -6.69 16.93
CA LYS A 234 -4.53 -5.57 17.20
C LYS A 234 -3.82 -4.21 17.09
N ALA A 235 -2.59 -4.08 17.60
CA ALA A 235 -1.82 -2.84 17.46
C ALA A 235 -1.48 -2.53 15.99
N VAL A 236 -1.08 -3.54 15.20
CA VAL A 236 -0.83 -3.41 13.76
C VAL A 236 -2.10 -3.04 13.00
N ILE A 237 -3.23 -3.67 13.30
CA ILE A 237 -4.52 -3.39 12.64
C ILE A 237 -5.03 -1.98 12.97
N LEU A 238 -5.05 -1.59 14.25
CA LEU A 238 -5.56 -0.26 14.66
C LEU A 238 -4.66 0.88 14.15
N SER A 239 -3.33 0.73 14.19
CA SER A 239 -2.41 1.72 13.62
C SER A 239 -2.55 1.82 12.10
N THR A 240 -2.71 0.69 11.40
CA THR A 240 -2.98 0.62 9.96
C THR A 240 -4.29 1.32 9.57
N PHE A 241 -5.37 1.11 10.33
CA PHE A 241 -6.65 1.78 10.10
C PHE A 241 -6.60 3.28 10.43
N GLY A 242 -5.86 3.69 11.46
CA GLY A 242 -5.59 5.09 11.77
C GLY A 242 -4.83 5.80 10.64
N ALA A 243 -3.74 5.20 10.18
CA ALA A 243 -2.95 5.70 9.04
C ALA A 243 -3.78 5.76 7.75
N GLY A 244 -4.54 4.71 7.43
CA GLY A 244 -5.44 4.69 6.28
C GLY A 244 -6.52 5.78 6.34
N THR A 245 -7.10 6.03 7.52
CA THR A 245 -8.06 7.12 7.73
C THR A 245 -7.43 8.49 7.47
N LEU A 246 -6.21 8.72 7.96
CA LEU A 246 -5.46 9.95 7.68
C LEU A 246 -5.18 10.11 6.17
N LEU A 247 -4.76 9.05 5.48
CA LEU A 247 -4.53 9.07 4.03
C LEU A 247 -5.81 9.33 3.23
N ILE A 248 -6.96 8.79 3.66
CA ILE A 248 -8.27 9.07 3.06
C ILE A 248 -8.61 10.57 3.19
N LEU A 249 -8.40 11.17 4.37
CA LEU A 249 -8.65 12.60 4.59
C LEU A 249 -7.72 13.49 3.76
N LEU A 250 -6.42 13.19 3.72
CA LEU A 250 -5.45 13.93 2.90
C LEU A 250 -5.72 13.75 1.40
N GLY A 251 -6.10 12.54 0.97
CA GLY A 251 -6.54 12.24 -0.39
C GLY A 251 -7.79 13.01 -0.78
N LEU A 252 -8.78 13.13 0.11
CA LEU A 252 -9.99 13.93 -0.10
C LEU A 252 -9.66 15.42 -0.26
N VAL A 253 -8.74 15.97 0.56
CA VAL A 253 -8.25 17.35 0.40
C VAL A 253 -7.58 17.54 -0.97
N ALA A 254 -6.70 16.62 -1.39
CA ALA A 254 -6.07 16.66 -2.70
C ALA A 254 -7.10 16.58 -3.85
N VAL A 255 -8.12 15.73 -3.72
CA VAL A 255 -9.23 15.61 -4.70
C VAL A 255 -10.04 16.91 -4.78
N ILE A 256 -10.40 17.53 -3.65
CA ILE A 256 -11.15 18.79 -3.61
C ILE A 256 -10.33 19.92 -4.22
N TYR A 257 -9.04 20.04 -3.86
CA TYR A 257 -8.13 21.03 -4.44
C TYR A 257 -8.00 20.87 -5.96
N LEU A 258 -7.70 19.66 -6.44
CA LEU A 258 -7.54 19.38 -7.87
C LEU A 258 -8.86 19.60 -8.63
N LYS A 259 -10.01 19.19 -8.08
CA LYS A 259 -11.33 19.43 -8.69
C LYS A 259 -11.64 20.93 -8.82
N ARG A 260 -11.23 21.76 -7.86
CA ARG A 260 -11.44 23.23 -7.88
C ARG A 260 -10.43 24.00 -8.72
N LYS A 261 -9.17 23.53 -8.86
CA LYS A 261 -8.08 24.30 -9.46
C LYS A 261 -7.50 23.72 -10.77
N HIS A 262 -7.70 22.45 -11.10
CA HIS A 262 -7.09 21.83 -12.29
C HIS A 262 -7.96 20.74 -12.93
N ASN A 263 -8.62 21.10 -14.03
CA ASN A 263 -9.51 20.19 -14.77
C ASN A 263 -8.80 18.87 -15.18
N GLY A 264 -9.38 17.76 -14.74
CA GLY A 264 -8.84 16.42 -14.94
C GLY A 264 -7.58 16.10 -14.12
N GLY A 265 -7.17 16.93 -13.15
CA GLY A 265 -6.05 16.61 -12.25
C GLY A 265 -6.29 15.31 -11.49
N VAL A 266 -7.44 15.20 -10.83
CA VAL A 266 -7.89 13.98 -10.12
C VAL A 266 -7.77 12.72 -10.99
N ARG A 267 -8.24 12.77 -12.24
CA ARG A 267 -8.17 11.62 -13.16
C ARG A 267 -6.74 11.20 -13.50
N ARG A 268 -5.80 12.14 -13.61
CA ARG A 268 -4.38 11.81 -13.88
C ARG A 268 -3.73 11.15 -12.67
N GLY A 269 -3.99 11.65 -11.46
CA GLY A 269 -3.50 11.05 -10.22
C GLY A 269 -4.04 9.63 -10.01
N LEU A 270 -5.36 9.45 -10.12
CA LEU A 270 -5.99 8.13 -9.99
C LEU A 270 -5.60 7.14 -11.10
N PHE A 271 -5.39 7.59 -12.34
CA PHE A 271 -4.89 6.75 -13.44
C PHE A 271 -3.45 6.27 -13.19
N ALA A 272 -2.57 7.16 -12.69
CA ALA A 272 -1.21 6.76 -12.31
C ALA A 272 -1.22 5.82 -11.10
N GLY A 273 -2.05 6.12 -10.09
CA GLY A 273 -2.23 5.29 -8.91
C GLY A 273 -2.75 3.89 -9.25
N SER A 274 -3.72 3.75 -10.16
CA SER A 274 -4.22 2.42 -10.55
C SER A 274 -3.21 1.60 -11.35
N ILE A 275 -2.36 2.21 -12.19
CA ILE A 275 -1.24 1.50 -12.83
C ILE A 275 -0.23 0.99 -11.78
N VAL A 276 0.17 1.85 -10.83
CA VAL A 276 1.09 1.48 -9.75
C VAL A 276 0.49 0.38 -8.87
N THR A 277 -0.80 0.48 -8.53
CA THR A 277 -1.51 -0.54 -7.73
C THR A 277 -1.58 -1.88 -8.46
N LEU A 278 -1.86 -1.88 -9.76
CA LEU A 278 -1.85 -3.11 -10.57
C LEU A 278 -0.47 -3.76 -10.62
N ALA A 279 0.60 -2.97 -10.81
CA ALA A 279 1.96 -3.50 -10.79
C ALA A 279 2.32 -4.13 -9.42
N ILE A 280 1.96 -3.45 -8.32
CA ILE A 280 2.19 -3.94 -6.96
C ILE A 280 1.38 -5.22 -6.68
N ILE A 281 0.07 -5.23 -6.92
CA ILE A 281 -0.78 -6.38 -6.55
C ILE A 281 -0.52 -7.61 -7.42
N ILE A 282 -0.15 -7.43 -8.70
CA ILE A 282 0.28 -8.53 -9.56
C ILE A 282 1.63 -9.08 -9.10
N GLY A 283 2.58 -8.21 -8.71
CA GLY A 283 3.87 -8.62 -8.16
C GLY A 283 3.72 -9.42 -6.86
N LEU A 284 3.04 -8.86 -5.86
CA LEU A 284 2.80 -9.52 -4.56
C LEU A 284 1.98 -10.82 -4.73
N GLY A 285 0.94 -10.81 -5.57
CA GLY A 285 0.16 -12.01 -5.87
C GLY A 285 0.97 -13.10 -6.57
N THR A 286 1.93 -12.74 -7.42
CA THR A 286 2.84 -13.70 -8.06
C THR A 286 3.78 -14.34 -7.03
N LEU A 287 4.32 -13.56 -6.08
CA LEU A 287 5.16 -14.08 -4.99
C LEU A 287 4.34 -15.03 -4.08
N ALA A 288 3.16 -14.61 -3.65
CA ALA A 288 2.27 -15.41 -2.80
C ALA A 288 1.83 -16.73 -3.46
N VAL A 289 1.59 -16.74 -4.77
CA VAL A 289 1.23 -17.96 -5.53
C VAL A 289 2.42 -18.90 -5.77
N LEU A 290 3.64 -18.37 -5.90
CA LEU A 290 4.86 -19.17 -6.13
C LEU A 290 5.48 -19.71 -4.83
N GLY A 291 5.20 -19.11 -3.67
CA GLY A 291 5.78 -19.52 -2.39
C GLY A 291 4.99 -18.98 -1.20
N TRP A 292 3.79 -19.51 -1.00
CA TRP A 292 2.88 -19.04 0.07
C TRP A 292 3.50 -19.06 1.47
N GLU A 293 4.13 -20.18 1.87
CA GLU A 293 4.76 -20.32 3.19
C GLU A 293 5.82 -19.23 3.43
N GLN A 294 6.70 -18.99 2.45
CA GLN A 294 7.73 -17.94 2.52
C GLN A 294 7.09 -16.54 2.55
N PHE A 295 6.12 -16.27 1.67
CA PHE A 295 5.42 -14.98 1.61
C PHE A 295 4.69 -14.63 2.93
N PHE A 296 4.05 -15.62 3.55
CA PHE A 296 3.36 -15.45 4.83
C PHE A 296 4.36 -15.30 5.98
N THR A 297 5.49 -16.01 5.94
CA THR A 297 6.61 -15.88 6.89
C THR A 297 7.24 -14.48 6.84
N ASP A 298 7.60 -14.01 5.65
CA ASP A 298 8.20 -12.68 5.45
C ASP A 298 7.22 -11.55 5.81
N PHE A 299 5.92 -11.76 5.62
CA PHE A 299 4.90 -10.84 6.14
C PHE A 299 4.95 -10.76 7.68
N HIS A 300 5.08 -11.89 8.39
CA HIS A 300 5.15 -11.87 9.86
C HIS A 300 6.45 -11.23 10.37
N HIS A 301 7.60 -11.51 9.76
CA HIS A 301 8.89 -10.87 10.08
C HIS A 301 8.89 -9.33 9.93
N ILE A 302 7.98 -8.75 9.13
CA ILE A 302 7.86 -7.29 8.97
C ILE A 302 7.13 -6.63 10.15
N PHE A 303 6.29 -7.37 10.88
CA PHE A 303 5.39 -6.81 11.90
C PHE A 303 5.60 -7.37 13.31
N PHE A 304 6.21 -8.55 13.46
CA PHE A 304 6.32 -9.27 14.72
C PHE A 304 7.74 -9.81 14.93
N ALA A 305 8.13 -10.02 16.18
CA ALA A 305 9.43 -10.61 16.52
C ALA A 305 9.41 -12.14 16.37
N ASN A 306 10.57 -12.77 16.18
CA ASN A 306 10.69 -14.22 16.14
C ASN A 306 10.15 -14.86 17.43
N GLY A 307 9.58 -16.05 17.32
CA GLY A 307 8.94 -16.77 18.43
C GLY A 307 7.62 -16.18 18.96
N THR A 308 7.16 -14.99 18.53
CA THR A 308 5.92 -14.37 19.08
C THR A 308 4.64 -14.63 18.26
N TRP A 309 4.74 -15.44 17.21
CA TRP A 309 3.65 -15.73 16.26
C TRP A 309 3.64 -17.17 15.73
N THR A 310 4.58 -18.00 16.17
CA THR A 310 4.70 -19.41 15.82
C THR A 310 3.87 -20.26 16.78
N PHE A 311 2.97 -21.10 16.23
CA PHE A 311 2.01 -21.88 17.01
C PHE A 311 1.81 -23.28 16.42
N THR A 312 1.41 -24.22 17.27
CA THR A 312 1.16 -25.62 16.92
C THR A 312 -0.24 -25.81 16.32
N LEU A 313 -0.45 -26.93 15.64
CA LEU A 313 -1.78 -27.34 15.13
C LEU A 313 -2.87 -27.49 16.19
N GLN A 314 -2.50 -27.65 17.47
CA GLN A 314 -3.46 -27.80 18.58
C GLN A 314 -3.89 -26.45 19.17
N ASP A 315 -3.17 -25.36 18.85
CA ASP A 315 -3.44 -24.03 19.39
C ASP A 315 -4.71 -23.44 18.76
N THR A 316 -5.54 -22.82 19.60
CA THR A 316 -6.87 -22.35 19.24
C THR A 316 -6.83 -21.37 18.08
N LEU A 317 -5.86 -20.47 18.04
CA LEU A 317 -5.70 -19.48 16.97
C LEU A 317 -5.47 -20.14 15.59
N ILE A 318 -4.68 -21.21 15.53
CA ILE A 318 -4.41 -21.98 14.31
C ILE A 318 -5.63 -22.80 13.89
N ARG A 319 -6.32 -23.40 14.86
CA ARG A 319 -7.58 -24.15 14.65
C ARG A 319 -8.73 -23.26 14.19
N LEU A 320 -8.76 -22.00 14.62
CA LEU A 320 -9.71 -21.00 14.13
C LEU A 320 -9.31 -20.51 12.73
N PHE A 321 -8.09 -20.00 12.58
CA PHE A 321 -7.61 -19.34 11.36
C PHE A 321 -6.49 -20.16 10.67
N PRO A 322 -6.82 -21.29 10.01
CA PRO A 322 -5.83 -22.12 9.34
C PRO A 322 -5.26 -21.43 8.09
N GLY A 323 -4.17 -21.95 7.51
CA GLY A 323 -3.54 -21.40 6.31
C GLY A 323 -4.50 -21.21 5.14
N GLN A 324 -5.54 -22.04 5.03
CA GLN A 324 -6.61 -21.85 4.05
C GLN A 324 -7.36 -20.52 4.24
N PHE A 325 -7.77 -20.18 5.47
CA PHE A 325 -8.41 -18.89 5.79
C PHE A 325 -7.53 -17.71 5.38
N TRP A 326 -6.22 -17.79 5.64
CA TRP A 326 -5.27 -16.74 5.26
C TRP A 326 -5.01 -16.67 3.75
N MET A 327 -4.95 -17.81 3.05
CA MET A 327 -4.89 -17.86 1.58
C MET A 327 -6.13 -17.22 0.96
N ASP A 328 -7.33 -17.58 1.41
CA ASP A 328 -8.59 -17.03 0.88
C ASP A 328 -8.75 -15.53 1.21
N ALA A 329 -8.35 -15.10 2.41
CA ALA A 329 -8.28 -13.68 2.76
C ALA A 329 -7.30 -12.91 1.84
N GLY A 330 -6.13 -13.49 1.55
CA GLY A 330 -5.15 -12.94 0.61
C GLY A 330 -5.68 -12.86 -0.82
N ILE A 331 -6.37 -13.91 -1.30
CA ILE A 331 -7.03 -13.95 -2.61
C ILE A 331 -8.13 -12.88 -2.69
N VAL A 332 -8.95 -12.71 -1.65
CA VAL A 332 -10.02 -11.69 -1.61
C VAL A 332 -9.45 -10.28 -1.54
N ILE A 333 -8.38 -10.02 -0.77
CA ILE A 333 -7.65 -8.75 -0.82
C ILE A 333 -7.15 -8.47 -2.24
N GLY A 334 -6.48 -9.44 -2.87
CA GLY A 334 -5.97 -9.33 -4.24
C GLY A 334 -7.08 -9.02 -5.25
N ALA A 335 -8.19 -9.75 -5.20
CA ALA A 335 -9.34 -9.56 -6.07
C ALA A 335 -10.00 -8.20 -5.91
N LEU A 336 -10.22 -7.73 -4.66
CA LEU A 336 -10.80 -6.42 -4.37
C LEU A 336 -9.90 -5.27 -4.88
N VAL A 337 -8.60 -5.34 -4.58
CA VAL A 337 -7.62 -4.31 -4.99
C VAL A 337 -7.46 -4.28 -6.51
N LEU A 338 -7.40 -5.45 -7.17
CA LEU A 338 -7.33 -5.57 -8.63
C LEU A 338 -8.59 -5.02 -9.29
N LEU A 339 -9.79 -5.43 -8.84
CA LEU A 339 -11.08 -4.99 -9.41
C LEU A 339 -11.25 -3.47 -9.29
N ALA A 340 -10.98 -2.91 -8.10
CA ALA A 340 -11.05 -1.47 -7.86
C ALA A 340 -10.06 -0.69 -8.74
N SER A 341 -8.85 -1.23 -8.93
CA SER A 341 -7.80 -0.64 -9.77
C SER A 341 -8.15 -0.69 -11.26
N VAL A 342 -8.63 -1.82 -11.77
CA VAL A 342 -9.09 -1.96 -13.17
C VAL A 342 -10.26 -1.03 -13.44
N LEU A 343 -11.27 -1.00 -12.56
CA LEU A 343 -12.42 -0.09 -12.69
C LEU A 343 -11.97 1.38 -12.70
N THR A 344 -11.04 1.75 -11.82
CA THR A 344 -10.51 3.11 -11.77
C THR A 344 -9.69 3.46 -13.01
N LEU A 345 -8.87 2.54 -13.52
CA LEU A 345 -8.11 2.70 -14.76
C LEU A 345 -9.03 2.96 -15.96
N ILE A 346 -10.14 2.20 -16.07
CA ILE A 346 -11.16 2.36 -17.12
C ILE A 346 -11.89 3.70 -16.99
N LEU A 347 -12.37 4.04 -15.78
CA LEU A 347 -13.12 5.29 -15.53
C LEU A 347 -12.28 6.56 -15.69
N THR A 348 -10.96 6.46 -15.48
CA THR A 348 -10.00 7.57 -15.65
C THR A 348 -9.33 7.59 -17.02
N TRP A 349 -9.58 6.59 -17.88
CA TRP A 349 -8.87 6.38 -19.15
C TRP A 349 -8.83 7.64 -20.04
N PRO A 350 -7.67 7.98 -20.64
CA PRO A 350 -7.43 9.23 -21.38
C PRO A 350 -8.11 9.31 -22.77
N THR A 351 -9.44 9.15 -22.83
CA THR A 351 -10.24 9.17 -24.06
C THR A 351 -10.14 10.50 -24.84
N ARG A 352 -9.84 10.41 -26.14
CA ARG A 352 -9.62 11.56 -27.05
C ARG A 352 -10.82 12.53 -27.09
N ARG A 353 -12.06 12.01 -27.09
CA ARG A 353 -13.31 12.82 -27.02
C ARG A 353 -13.35 13.79 -25.82
N ARG A 354 -12.74 13.42 -24.68
CA ARG A 354 -12.77 14.22 -23.44
C ARG A 354 -11.60 15.22 -23.30
N ARG A 355 -10.67 15.26 -24.26
CA ARG A 355 -9.54 16.21 -24.30
C ARG A 355 -9.82 17.50 -25.10
N GLY A 356 -10.85 17.53 -25.96
CA GLY A 356 -11.05 18.61 -26.95
C GLY A 356 -12.06 19.72 -26.62
N LEU A 357 -13.00 19.49 -25.69
CA LEU A 357 -14.17 20.38 -25.52
C LEU A 357 -13.85 21.78 -24.96
N GLY A 358 -12.74 21.94 -24.23
CA GLY A 358 -12.37 23.21 -23.58
C GLY A 358 -11.77 24.29 -24.49
N LYS A 359 -11.61 24.05 -25.81
CA LYS A 359 -10.96 25.02 -26.73
C LYS A 359 -11.83 25.54 -27.87
N LYS A 360 -13.07 25.07 -28.04
CA LYS A 360 -13.93 25.46 -29.19
C LYS A 360 -14.99 26.52 -28.88
N ALA A 361 -15.37 26.71 -27.61
CA ALA A 361 -16.44 27.64 -27.22
C ALA A 361 -16.03 29.13 -27.16
N GLY A 362 -14.73 29.44 -27.19
CA GLY A 362 -14.19 30.80 -27.00
C GLY A 362 -13.68 31.49 -28.27
N ARG A 363 -13.88 30.92 -29.47
CA ARG A 363 -13.39 31.48 -30.75
C ARG A 363 -14.50 31.72 -31.78
N SER A 364 -15.76 31.75 -31.34
CA SER A 364 -16.95 31.89 -32.19
C SER A 364 -17.88 32.99 -31.70
N ARG A 365 -17.31 34.08 -31.16
CA ARG A 365 -18.05 35.28 -30.71
C ARG A 365 -17.43 36.62 -31.14
N ASP A 366 -16.14 36.65 -31.51
CA ASP A 366 -15.44 37.89 -31.88
C ASP A 366 -15.41 38.18 -33.41
N THR A 367 -16.22 37.47 -34.20
CA THR A 367 -16.36 37.70 -35.65
C THR A 367 -17.80 37.52 -36.10
N THR A 368 -18.63 38.54 -35.85
CA THR A 368 -19.67 39.12 -36.74
C THR A 368 -20.18 40.42 -36.07
N THR A 369 -19.44 41.53 -36.17
CA THR A 369 -19.93 42.86 -35.77
C THR A 369 -19.21 43.99 -36.53
N ASP A 370 -19.15 43.90 -37.86
CA ASP A 370 -18.98 45.10 -38.70
C ASP A 370 -19.59 44.86 -40.10
N ALA A 371 -20.63 45.63 -40.42
CA ALA A 371 -21.27 45.84 -41.74
C ALA A 371 -22.64 46.52 -41.55
N GLY A 372 -22.74 47.82 -41.88
CA GLY A 372 -24.00 48.43 -42.34
C GLY A 372 -24.24 48.10 -43.83
N THR A 373 -25.29 48.61 -44.49
CA THR A 373 -26.37 49.52 -44.03
C THR A 373 -27.57 49.40 -45.00
N ASP A 374 -28.71 49.99 -44.64
CA ASP A 374 -29.81 50.49 -45.50
C ASP A 374 -30.55 49.55 -46.49
N ALA A 375 -31.85 49.34 -46.22
CA ALA A 375 -32.94 49.37 -47.21
C ALA A 375 -34.31 49.54 -46.53
N THR A 376 -35.21 50.34 -47.14
CA THR A 376 -36.42 50.93 -46.54
C THR A 376 -37.76 50.21 -46.83
N ALA A 377 -38.73 50.39 -45.92
CA ALA A 377 -40.20 50.34 -46.14
C ALA A 377 -40.83 48.93 -46.44
N GLU A 378 -42.15 48.69 -46.29
CA GLU A 378 -43.31 49.58 -46.00
C GLU A 378 -44.47 48.83 -45.27
N ALA A 379 -45.43 49.62 -44.72
CA ALA A 379 -46.86 49.29 -44.47
C ALA A 379 -47.33 48.31 -43.35
N ALA A 380 -48.50 48.65 -42.80
CA ALA A 380 -49.38 47.93 -41.86
C ALA A 380 -50.86 48.17 -42.34
N PRO A 381 -52.01 47.97 -41.61
CA PRO A 381 -52.23 47.57 -40.20
C PRO A 381 -53.50 46.72 -39.84
N ALA A 382 -53.62 46.38 -38.54
CA ALA A 382 -54.85 46.37 -37.68
C ALA A 382 -55.99 45.31 -37.77
N ALA A 383 -56.75 45.25 -36.65
CA ALA A 383 -58.06 44.58 -36.37
C ALA A 383 -58.10 43.04 -36.25
N ALA A 384 -58.91 42.38 -35.39
CA ALA A 384 -59.70 42.77 -34.20
C ALA A 384 -60.05 41.52 -33.33
N GLY A 385 -60.66 41.70 -32.14
CA GLY A 385 -61.31 40.62 -31.34
C GLY A 385 -62.86 40.69 -31.42
N PRO A 386 -63.67 40.19 -30.44
CA PRO A 386 -63.32 39.45 -29.20
C PRO A 386 -64.28 38.26 -28.82
N ALA A 387 -64.07 37.69 -27.62
CA ALA A 387 -65.06 37.07 -26.69
C ALA A 387 -65.89 35.81 -27.04
N GLY A 388 -66.14 34.97 -26.01
CA GLY A 388 -67.09 33.84 -26.00
C GLY A 388 -67.08 33.08 -24.65
N SER A 389 -68.23 32.69 -24.09
CA SER A 389 -68.35 32.15 -22.71
C SER A 389 -69.64 31.34 -22.46
N THR A 390 -69.53 30.10 -21.92
CA THR A 390 -70.47 29.33 -21.05
C THR A 390 -69.73 28.05 -20.58
N VAL A 391 -69.77 27.56 -19.32
CA VAL A 391 -70.89 26.97 -18.51
C VAL A 391 -71.43 25.68 -19.18
N THR A 392 -71.56 24.49 -18.57
CA THR A 392 -71.83 24.02 -17.17
C THR A 392 -70.64 23.26 -16.50
N GLU A 393 -70.57 22.87 -15.21
CA GLU A 393 -71.51 22.19 -14.27
C GLU A 393 -71.82 20.72 -14.67
N ALA A 394 -71.90 19.71 -13.78
CA ALA A 394 -71.92 19.71 -12.30
C ALA A 394 -71.37 18.41 -11.64
N GLU A 395 -71.19 18.43 -10.29
CA GLU A 395 -71.19 17.34 -9.27
C GLU A 395 -70.34 16.04 -9.42
N GLY A 396 -69.89 15.38 -8.32
CA GLY A 396 -69.92 15.76 -6.89
C GLY A 396 -69.51 14.64 -5.91
N THR A 397 -69.06 15.00 -4.69
CA THR A 397 -68.84 14.15 -3.46
C THR A 397 -67.82 12.98 -3.54
N ALA A 398 -66.85 12.78 -2.62
CA ALA A 398 -66.88 12.56 -1.14
C ALA A 398 -67.50 11.19 -0.75
N HIS A 399 -67.08 10.41 0.28
CA HIS A 399 -66.03 10.44 1.33
C HIS A 399 -65.76 8.95 1.76
N THR A 400 -64.84 8.46 2.62
CA THR A 400 -63.80 8.91 3.60
C THR A 400 -62.70 7.81 3.63
N ARG A 401 -61.40 7.99 3.96
CA ARG A 401 -60.69 8.35 5.23
C ARG A 401 -60.65 7.23 6.31
N HIS A 402 -59.44 6.98 6.84
CA HIS A 402 -59.04 6.23 8.07
C HIS A 402 -58.67 4.71 8.03
N THR A 403 -57.37 4.47 8.23
CA THR A 403 -56.69 3.49 9.13
C THR A 403 -57.13 2.01 9.20
N VAL A 404 -56.16 1.11 8.97
CA VAL A 404 -55.22 0.70 10.03
C VAL A 404 -53.81 1.07 9.58
#